data_AF-A0A349R126-F1
#
_entry.id   AF-A0A349R126-F1
#
_cell.length_a   1.000
_cell.length_b   1.000
_cell.length_c   1.000
_cell.angle_alpha   90.00
_cell.angle_beta   90.00
_cell.angle_gamma   90.00
#
_symmetry.space_group_name_H-M   'P 1'
#
loop_
_entity.id
_entity.type
_entity.pdbx_description
1 polymer ?
#
loop_
_entity_poly.entity_id
_entity_poly.type
_entity_poly.pdbx_seq_one_letter_code
_entity_poly.pdbx_strand_id
1 'polypeptide(L)'
;MNNTNRQISQQDFQIGKTPSLAKAGIRLLSRFAMLVIRFCLAYWKEIAVTCYGSLMMGLWIFVAYNKLTGFEQNMEGMLRQPFPRPFAVFLAYAIPGSELIAALLIGYHRTR
;
A
#
# COMPACT_ATOMS: atom_id res chain seq x y z
N MET A 1 6.09 39.70 59.33
CA MET A 1 7.18 38.75 59.03
C MET A 1 6.69 37.35 59.33
N ASN A 2 6.92 36.40 58.41
CA ASN A 2 6.49 34.98 58.39
C ASN A 2 4.96 34.76 58.29
N ASN A 3 4.42 33.87 57.45
CA ASN A 3 4.97 32.59 57.00
C ASN A 3 4.29 32.15 55.68
N THR A 4 5.09 31.95 54.63
CA THR A 4 4.74 31.23 53.39
C THR A 4 4.67 29.73 53.69
N ASN A 5 3.52 29.05 53.51
CA ASN A 5 3.57 27.61 53.26
C ASN A 5 2.26 26.98 52.70
N ARG A 6 2.36 26.57 51.43
CA ARG A 6 1.91 25.27 50.90
C ARG A 6 0.44 24.86 51.09
N GLN A 7 -0.47 25.50 50.35
CA GLN A 7 -1.70 24.79 49.93
C GLN A 7 -1.88 24.67 48.40
N ILE A 8 -0.97 25.21 47.60
CA ILE A 8 -0.97 25.06 46.13
C ILE A 8 -0.31 23.72 45.69
N SER A 9 -0.37 22.66 46.50
CA SER A 9 0.35 21.40 46.22
C SER A 9 -0.54 20.16 46.12
N GLN A 10 -1.88 20.29 46.18
CA GLN A 10 -2.77 19.12 46.10
C GLN A 10 -3.57 19.00 44.80
N GLN A 11 -3.63 20.05 43.96
CA GLN A 11 -4.30 19.95 42.65
C GLN A 11 -3.43 19.29 41.57
N ASP A 12 -2.09 19.31 41.70
CA ASP A 12 -1.20 18.77 40.66
C ASP A 12 -0.71 17.32 40.92
N PHE A 13 -1.07 16.71 42.07
CA PHE A 13 -0.54 15.38 42.44
C PHE A 13 -1.38 14.19 41.96
N GLN A 14 -2.48 14.41 41.21
CA GLN A 14 -3.34 13.34 40.70
C GLN A 14 -3.34 13.24 39.17
N ILE A 15 -2.46 13.95 38.46
CA ILE A 15 -2.16 13.69 37.03
C ILE A 15 -1.00 12.69 36.95
N GLY A 16 -1.07 11.61 37.72
CA GLY A 16 0.13 10.87 38.09
C GLY A 16 -0.13 9.42 38.43
N LYS A 17 -0.55 8.62 37.44
CA LYS A 17 -0.19 7.19 37.29
C LYS A 17 -0.83 6.60 36.03
N THR A 18 -0.38 7.05 34.86
CA THR A 18 -0.27 6.07 33.78
C THR A 18 0.76 5.03 34.25
N PRO A 19 0.45 3.72 34.23
CA PRO A 19 1.35 2.71 34.76
C PRO A 19 2.72 2.85 34.07
N SER A 20 3.81 2.65 34.79
CA SER A 20 5.18 2.79 34.26
C SER A 20 5.38 2.00 32.95
N LEU A 21 4.66 0.88 32.81
CA LEU A 21 4.53 0.07 31.59
C LEU A 21 3.91 0.83 30.41
N ALA A 22 2.87 1.62 30.62
CA ALA A 22 2.27 2.44 29.56
C ALA A 22 3.23 3.54 29.10
N LYS A 23 3.93 4.21 30.02
CA LYS A 23 4.97 5.20 29.66
C LYS A 23 6.16 4.57 28.94
N ALA A 24 6.58 3.37 29.35
CA ALA A 24 7.63 2.61 28.66
C ALA A 24 7.18 2.16 27.27
N GLY A 25 5.95 1.65 27.14
CA GLY A 25 5.35 1.24 25.87
C GLY A 25 5.21 2.40 24.89
N ILE A 26 4.70 3.56 25.34
CA ILE A 26 4.59 4.77 24.52
C ILE A 26 5.96 5.27 24.08
N ARG A 27 6.97 5.22 24.96
CA ARG A 27 8.35 5.61 24.63
C ARG A 27 9.02 4.65 23.65
N LEU A 28 8.67 3.36 23.69
CA LEU A 28 9.13 2.37 22.73
C LEU A 28 8.46 2.60 21.36
N LEU A 29 7.14 2.77 21.34
CA LEU A 29 6.35 3.07 20.14
C LEU A 29 6.81 4.35 19.44
N SER A 30 7.10 5.42 20.18
CA SER A 30 7.59 6.67 19.60
C SER A 30 9.00 6.53 19.01
N ARG A 31 9.86 5.69 19.59
CA ARG A 31 11.18 5.36 19.01
C ARG A 31 11.04 4.55 17.73
N PHE A 32 10.14 3.57 17.72
CA PHE A 32 9.82 2.80 16.50
C PHE A 32 9.26 3.70 15.41
N ALA A 33 8.30 4.57 15.74
CA ALA A 33 7.75 5.54 14.79
C ALA A 33 8.84 6.45 14.22
N MET A 34 9.74 6.96 15.06
CA MET A 34 10.84 7.82 14.62
C MET A 34 11.85 7.09 13.74
N LEU A 35 12.12 5.81 14.01
CA LEU A 35 12.94 4.94 13.16
C LEU A 35 12.26 4.70 11.80
N VAL A 36 10.97 4.38 11.80
CA VAL A 36 10.18 4.19 10.57
C VAL A 36 10.16 5.47 9.74
N ILE A 37 9.96 6.64 10.35
CA ILE A 37 9.97 7.93 9.65
C ILE A 37 11.34 8.21 9.03
N ARG A 38 12.44 7.97 9.76
CA ARG A 38 13.80 8.15 9.22
C ARG A 38 14.08 7.18 8.09
N PHE A 39 13.66 5.93 8.23
CA PHE A 39 13.78 4.91 7.18
C PHE A 39 12.98 5.31 5.94
N CYS A 40 11.72 5.73 6.12
CA CYS A 40 10.88 6.24 5.04
C CYS A 40 11.51 7.45 4.36
N LEU A 41 12.07 8.41 5.09
CA LEU A 41 12.74 9.59 4.52
C LEU A 41 14.04 9.23 3.78
N ALA A 42 14.78 8.21 4.22
CA ALA A 42 16.00 7.78 3.55
C ALA A 42 15.71 7.02 2.25
N TYR A 43 14.72 6.11 2.26
CA TYR A 43 14.39 5.21 1.16
C TYR A 43 13.07 5.56 0.45
N TRP A 44 12.58 6.80 0.57
CA TRP A 44 11.25 7.19 0.09
C TRP A 44 11.03 6.87 -1.40
N LYS A 45 12.07 6.99 -2.22
CA LYS A 45 12.01 6.67 -3.66
C LYS A 45 11.79 5.18 -3.91
N GLU A 46 12.59 4.33 -3.28
CA GLU A 46 12.49 2.88 -3.42
C GLU A 46 11.16 2.36 -2.89
N ILE A 47 10.71 2.90 -1.75
CA ILE A 47 9.39 2.58 -1.17
C ILE A 47 8.28 3.02 -2.11
N ALA A 48 8.35 4.24 -2.69
CA ALA A 48 7.34 4.74 -3.61
C ALA A 48 7.26 3.88 -4.88
N VAL A 49 8.41 3.56 -5.49
CA VAL A 49 8.48 2.67 -6.66
C VAL A 49 7.95 1.30 -6.31
N THR A 50 8.29 0.76 -5.14
CA THR A 50 7.84 -0.55 -4.61
C THR A 50 6.35 -0.59 -4.27
N CYS A 51 5.77 0.53 -3.85
CA CYS A 51 4.33 0.63 -3.64
C CYS A 51 3.60 0.70 -4.99
N TYR A 52 4.03 1.61 -5.87
CA TYR A 52 3.40 1.86 -7.17
C TYR A 52 3.35 0.62 -8.05
N GLY A 53 4.49 -0.03 -8.29
CA GLY A 53 4.50 -1.24 -9.11
C GLY A 53 3.75 -2.42 -8.49
N SER A 54 3.60 -2.52 -7.17
CA SER A 54 2.80 -3.59 -6.54
C SER A 54 1.31 -3.34 -6.77
N LEU A 55 0.90 -2.07 -6.71
CA LEU A 55 -0.44 -1.64 -7.09
C LEU A 55 -0.69 -1.91 -8.58
N MET A 56 0.23 -1.52 -9.46
CA MET A 56 0.10 -1.77 -10.90
C MET A 56 0.03 -3.27 -11.21
N MET A 57 0.92 -4.09 -10.62
CA MET A 57 0.88 -5.55 -10.75
C MET A 57 -0.49 -6.10 -10.36
N GLY A 58 -1.02 -5.68 -9.21
CA GLY A 58 -2.36 -6.09 -8.76
C GLY A 58 -3.46 -5.69 -9.73
N LEU A 59 -3.41 -4.48 -10.30
CA LEU A 59 -4.36 -4.02 -11.32
C LEU A 59 -4.29 -4.88 -12.58
N TRP A 60 -3.09 -5.18 -13.09
CA TRP A 60 -2.93 -6.02 -14.28
C TRP A 60 -3.46 -7.44 -14.05
N ILE A 61 -3.17 -8.05 -12.90
CA ILE A 61 -3.75 -9.36 -12.52
C ILE A 61 -5.27 -9.28 -12.46
N PHE A 62 -5.82 -8.25 -11.83
CA PHE A 62 -7.25 -8.08 -11.69
C PHE A 62 -7.96 -7.91 -13.04
N VAL A 63 -7.40 -7.09 -13.93
CA VAL A 63 -7.96 -6.88 -15.28
C VAL A 63 -7.90 -8.19 -16.08
N ALA A 64 -6.76 -8.89 -16.06
CA ALA A 64 -6.63 -10.18 -16.74
C ALA A 64 -7.62 -11.21 -16.19
N TYR A 65 -7.76 -11.30 -14.87
CA TYR A 65 -8.72 -12.18 -14.22
C TYR A 65 -10.16 -11.89 -14.66
N ASN A 66 -10.55 -10.62 -14.70
CA ASN A 66 -11.89 -10.23 -15.16
C ASN A 66 -12.13 -10.60 -16.63
N LYS A 67 -11.12 -10.44 -17.49
CA LYS A 67 -11.25 -10.82 -18.91
C LYS A 67 -11.24 -12.32 -19.14
N LEU A 68 -10.57 -13.08 -18.29
CA LEU A 68 -10.56 -14.55 -18.36
C LEU A 68 -11.87 -15.14 -17.82
N THR A 69 -12.40 -14.60 -16.72
CA THR A 69 -13.68 -15.04 -16.15
C THR A 69 -14.88 -14.59 -16.99
N GLY A 70 -14.82 -13.38 -17.55
CA GLY A 70 -15.80 -12.84 -18.50
C GLY A 70 -15.40 -13.03 -19.96
N PHE A 71 -14.82 -14.19 -20.32
CA PHE A 71 -14.21 -14.38 -21.64
C PHE A 71 -15.17 -14.14 -22.81
N GLU A 72 -16.42 -14.63 -22.72
CA GLU A 72 -17.43 -14.40 -23.76
C GLU A 72 -17.72 -12.91 -23.98
N GLN A 73 -17.82 -12.14 -22.89
CA GLN A 73 -18.05 -10.70 -22.96
C GLN A 73 -16.84 -9.96 -23.54
N ASN A 74 -15.64 -10.38 -23.18
CA ASN A 74 -14.39 -9.86 -23.75
C ASN A 74 -14.29 -10.19 -25.25
N MET A 75 -14.64 -11.41 -25.66
CA MET A 75 -14.68 -11.85 -27.05
C MET A 75 -15.69 -11.05 -27.86
N GLU A 76 -16.92 -10.90 -27.37
CA GLU A 76 -17.93 -10.04 -28.01
C GLU A 76 -17.45 -8.59 -28.14
N GLY A 77 -16.82 -8.06 -27.09
CA GLY A 77 -16.25 -6.71 -27.11
C GLY A 77 -15.17 -6.55 -28.18
N MET A 78 -14.30 -7.54 -28.35
CA MET A 78 -13.26 -7.54 -29.38
C MET A 78 -13.85 -7.69 -30.79
N LEU A 79 -14.86 -8.53 -30.97
CA LEU A 79 -15.53 -8.74 -32.27
C LEU A 79 -16.32 -7.52 -32.75
N ARG A 80 -16.70 -6.61 -31.85
CA ARG A 80 -17.34 -5.33 -32.19
C ARG A 80 -16.35 -4.25 -32.64
N GLN A 81 -15.05 -4.48 -32.50
CA GLN A 81 -14.02 -3.54 -32.95
C GLN A 81 -13.94 -3.55 -34.49
N PRO A 82 -13.49 -2.45 -35.12
CA PRO A 82 -13.37 -2.33 -36.58
C PRO A 82 -12.13 -3.09 -37.11
N PHE A 83 -11.95 -4.34 -36.68
CA PHE A 83 -10.86 -5.21 -37.10
C PHE A 83 -11.39 -6.42 -37.87
N PRO A 84 -10.58 -7.03 -38.74
CA PRO A 84 -10.90 -8.33 -39.31
C PRO A 84 -11.18 -9.34 -38.19
N ARG A 85 -12.28 -10.09 -38.31
CA ARG A 85 -12.69 -11.11 -37.32
C ARG A 85 -11.56 -12.00 -36.80
N PRO A 86 -10.68 -12.60 -37.64
CA PRO A 86 -9.61 -13.46 -37.12
C PRO A 86 -8.63 -12.69 -36.21
N PHE A 87 -8.40 -11.41 -36.49
CA PHE A 87 -7.53 -10.56 -35.66
C PHE A 87 -8.20 -10.22 -34.32
N ALA A 88 -9.50 -9.91 -34.33
CA ALA A 88 -10.27 -9.69 -33.10
C ALA A 88 -10.28 -10.95 -32.20
N VAL A 89 -10.44 -12.13 -32.79
CA VAL A 89 -10.36 -13.41 -32.06
C VAL A 89 -8.97 -13.60 -31.45
N PHE A 90 -7.90 -13.35 -32.21
CA PHE A 90 -6.54 -13.40 -31.69
C PHE A 90 -6.35 -12.44 -30.49
N LEU A 91 -6.79 -11.19 -30.62
CA LEU A 91 -6.69 -10.19 -29.56
C LEU A 91 -7.45 -10.59 -28.29
N ALA A 92 -8.61 -11.24 -28.42
CA ALA A 92 -9.38 -11.70 -27.26
C ALA A 92 -8.59 -12.66 -26.35
N TYR A 93 -7.66 -13.45 -26.92
CA TYR A 93 -6.75 -14.30 -26.14
C TYR A 93 -5.42 -13.61 -25.82
N ALA A 94 -4.85 -12.86 -26.78
CA ALA A 94 -3.54 -12.24 -26.64
C ALA A 94 -3.53 -11.13 -25.59
N ILE A 95 -4.60 -10.34 -25.48
CA ILE A 95 -4.68 -9.22 -24.53
C ILE A 95 -4.63 -9.73 -23.08
N PRO A 96 -5.52 -10.62 -22.60
CA PRO A 96 -5.43 -11.16 -21.25
C PRO A 96 -4.09 -11.85 -20.96
N GLY A 97 -3.51 -12.55 -21.96
CA GLY A 97 -2.19 -13.15 -21.83
C GLY A 97 -1.08 -12.11 -21.63
N SER A 98 -1.08 -11.04 -22.42
CA SER A 98 -0.11 -9.95 -22.29
C SER A 98 -0.22 -9.20 -20.96
N GLU A 99 -1.43 -9.11 -20.41
CA GLU A 99 -1.69 -8.50 -19.10
C GLU A 99 -1.07 -9.31 -17.96
N LEU A 100 -1.18 -10.64 -18.02
CA LEU A 100 -0.52 -11.53 -17.06
C LEU A 100 1.01 -11.45 -17.17
N ILE A 101 1.54 -11.41 -18.40
CA ILE A 101 2.98 -11.26 -18.62
C ILE A 101 3.47 -9.91 -18.07
N ALA A 102 2.73 -8.82 -18.31
CA ALA A 102 3.04 -7.51 -17.77
C ALA A 102 3.04 -7.51 -16.23
N ALA A 103 2.04 -8.14 -15.60
CA ALA A 103 2.01 -8.30 -14.15
C ALA A 103 3.25 -9.04 -13.63
N LEU A 104 3.64 -10.15 -14.28
CA LEU A 104 4.83 -10.92 -13.91
C LEU A 104 6.12 -10.11 -14.05
N LEU A 105 6.26 -9.34 -15.14
CA LEU A 105 7.41 -8.47 -15.36
C LEU A 105 7.49 -7.34 -14.33
N ILE A 106 6.36 -6.77 -13.90
CA ILE A 106 6.35 -5.75 -12.84
C ILE A 106 6.72 -6.36 -11.48
N GLY A 107 6.31 -7.60 -11.23
CA GLY A 107 6.64 -8.33 -9.99
C GLY A 107 8.11 -8.76 -9.93
N TYR A 108 8.77 -8.95 -11.07
CA TYR A 108 10.17 -9.36 -11.11
C TYR A 108 11.09 -8.17 -10.77
N HIS A 109 11.80 -8.28 -9.64
CA HIS A 109 12.64 -7.22 -9.07
C HIS A 109 13.72 -6.68 -10.04
N ARG A 110 14.13 -7.44 -11.06
CA ARG A 110 15.17 -7.01 -12.01
C ARG A 110 14.64 -6.08 -13.10
N THR A 111 13.33 -6.10 -13.36
CA THR A 111 12.67 -5.32 -14.42
C THR A 111 11.99 -4.07 -13.89
N ARG A 112 12.20 -3.74 -12.62
CA ARG A 112 11.57 -2.65 -11.88
C ARG A 112 12.62 -1.71 -11.33
#